data_AF-B4M7P6-F1
#
_entry.id   AF-B4M7P6-F1
#
_cell.length_a   1.000
_cell.length_b   1.000
_cell.length_c   1.000
_cell.angle_alpha   90.00
_cell.angle_beta   90.00
_cell.angle_gamma   90.00
#
_symmetry.space_group_name_H-M   'P 1'
#
loop_
_entity.id
_entity.type
_entity.pdbx_description
1 polymer ?
#
loop_
_entity_poly.entity_id
_entity_poly.type
_entity_poly.pdbx_seq_one_letter_code
_entity_poly.pdbx_strand_id
1 'polypeptide(L)'
;MSRYRYGDLILEAFMEFRRPMALEEVVEYVAEMADRSIVEVRLPVDNTLTAAWLHGFVQRDNDLYSLVEDVRPPPGGTDRRTRTNSYTSYRNRHN
;
A
#
# COMPACT_ATOMS: atom_id res chain seq x y z
N MET A 1 26.97 3.26 12.09
CA MET A 1 26.17 2.85 10.92
C MET A 1 24.74 3.27 11.16
N SER A 2 24.21 4.16 10.33
CA SER A 2 22.82 4.61 10.44
C SER A 2 21.92 3.39 10.27
N ARG A 3 21.18 3.02 11.32
CA ARG A 3 20.28 1.88 11.32
C ARG A 3 19.04 2.33 10.55
N TYR A 4 19.06 2.20 9.22
CA TYR A 4 17.86 2.38 8.42
C TYR A 4 16.76 1.52 9.04
N ARG A 5 15.65 2.16 9.41
CA ARG A 5 14.49 1.42 9.90
C ARG A 5 13.84 0.79 8.69
N TYR A 6 13.25 -0.40 8.82
CA TYR A 6 12.62 -1.06 7.66
C TYR A 6 11.60 -0.18 6.94
N GLY A 7 10.96 0.78 7.63
CA GLY A 7 10.13 1.79 6.99
C GLY A 7 10.83 2.61 5.90
N ASP A 8 12.10 3.01 6.13
CA ASP A 8 12.87 3.79 5.14
C ASP A 8 13.17 2.93 3.89
N LEU A 9 13.60 1.68 4.10
CA LEU A 9 13.88 0.73 3.00
C LEU A 9 12.61 0.33 2.23
N ILE A 10 11.47 0.24 2.90
CA ILE A 10 10.16 0.00 2.26
C ILE A 10 9.79 1.19 1.37
N LEU A 11 9.97 2.42 1.86
CA LEU A 11 9.71 3.62 1.06
C LEU A 11 10.65 3.69 -0.15
N GLU A 12 11.93 3.39 0.06
CA GLU A 12 12.94 3.34 -1.00
C GLU A 12 12.56 2.36 -2.10
N ALA A 13 12.13 1.14 -1.75
CA ALA A 13 11.67 0.14 -2.71
C ALA A 13 10.56 0.70 -3.62
N PHE A 14 9.52 1.29 -3.05
CA PHE A 14 8.43 1.86 -3.85
C PHE A 14 8.86 3.04 -4.71
N MET A 15 9.80 3.87 -4.22
CA MET A 15 10.35 5.00 -4.98
C MET A 15 11.24 4.55 -6.15
N GLU A 16 11.94 3.44 -5.99
CA GLU A 16 12.84 2.86 -6.99
C GLU A 16 12.04 2.13 -8.09
N PHE A 17 11.12 1.25 -7.72
CA PHE A 17 10.36 0.47 -8.70
C PHE A 17 9.18 1.22 -9.32
N ARG A 18 8.64 2.23 -8.62
CA ARG A 18 7.53 3.09 -9.09
C ARG A 18 6.33 2.33 -9.66
N ARG A 19 6.00 1.20 -9.03
CA ARG A 19 4.85 0.36 -9.38
C ARG A 19 4.28 -0.29 -8.12
N PRO A 20 3.06 -0.85 -8.18
CA PRO A 20 2.58 -1.75 -7.14
C PRO A 20 3.51 -2.97 -6.97
N MET A 21 3.74 -3.37 -5.72
CA MET A 21 4.63 -4.47 -5.36
C MET A 21 3.94 -5.45 -4.41
N ALA A 22 4.17 -6.74 -4.61
CA ALA A 22 3.76 -7.77 -3.67
C ALA A 22 4.60 -7.72 -2.38
N LEU A 23 4.06 -8.26 -1.29
CA LEU A 23 4.78 -8.35 -0.01
C LEU A 23 6.14 -9.04 -0.18
N GLU A 24 6.18 -10.14 -0.93
CA GLU A 24 7.40 -10.89 -1.22
C GLU A 24 8.48 -10.03 -1.86
N GLU A 25 8.12 -9.20 -2.84
CA GLU A 25 9.07 -8.31 -3.54
C GLU A 25 9.65 -7.26 -2.60
N VAL A 26 8.81 -6.68 -1.72
CA VAL A 26 9.28 -5.70 -0.72
C VAL A 26 10.16 -6.37 0.32
N VAL A 27 9.81 -7.58 0.75
CA VAL A 27 10.60 -8.37 1.72
C VAL A 27 11.98 -8.74 1.14
N GLU A 28 12.04 -9.16 -0.12
CA GLU A 28 13.29 -9.47 -0.81
C GLU A 28 14.19 -8.25 -0.91
N TYR A 29 13.65 -7.10 -1.33
CA TYR A 29 14.40 -5.84 -1.40
C TYR A 29 14.95 -5.42 -0.03
N VAL A 30 14.10 -5.43 1.00
CA VAL A 30 14.51 -5.03 2.36
C VAL A 30 15.57 -5.99 2.93
N ALA A 31 15.44 -7.30 2.68
CA ALA A 31 16.42 -8.29 3.09
C ALA A 31 17.79 -8.02 2.47
N GLU A 32 17.82 -7.76 1.16
CA GLU A 32 19.04 -7.45 0.42
C GLU A 32 19.69 -6.15 0.93
N MET A 33 18.91 -5.07 1.08
CA MET A 33 19.44 -3.77 1.52
C MET A 33 19.86 -3.72 2.99
N ALA A 34 19.24 -4.54 3.84
CA ALA A 34 19.60 -4.63 5.25
C ALA A 34 20.74 -5.63 5.53
N ASP A 35 21.20 -6.39 4.52
CA ASP A 35 22.09 -7.55 4.69
C ASP A 35 21.55 -8.54 5.73
N ARG A 36 20.28 -8.92 5.56
CA ARG A 36 19.53 -9.82 6.47
C ARG A 36 18.85 -10.94 5.71
N SER A 37 18.50 -12.00 6.42
CA SER A 37 17.71 -13.08 5.80
C SER A 37 16.25 -12.66 5.61
N ILE A 38 15.62 -13.17 4.55
CA ILE A 38 14.17 -13.01 4.30
C ILE A 38 13.33 -13.40 5.52
N VAL A 39 13.70 -14.49 6.19
CA VAL A 39 12.97 -15.00 7.37
C VAL A 39 13.00 -14.01 8.53
N GLU A 40 14.12 -13.31 8.73
CA GLU A 40 14.27 -12.32 9.80
C GLU A 40 13.44 -11.06 9.56
N VAL A 41 13.34 -10.61 8.30
CA VAL A 41 12.70 -9.33 7.96
C VAL A 41 11.22 -9.45 7.61
N ARG A 42 10.74 -10.64 7.22
CA ARG A 42 9.37 -10.83 6.70
C ARG A 42 8.28 -10.31 7.65
N LEU A 43 8.27 -10.76 8.90
CA LEU A 43 7.24 -10.35 9.86
C LEU A 43 7.30 -8.85 10.20
N PRO A 44 8.48 -8.26 10.48
CA PRO A 44 8.60 -6.81 10.63
C PRO A 44 8.12 -5.99 9.43
N VAL A 45 8.45 -6.42 8.20
CA VAL A 45 8.05 -5.73 6.96
C VAL A 45 6.55 -5.81 6.76
N ASP A 46 5.94 -6.98 6.91
CA ASP A 46 4.49 -7.18 6.80
C ASP A 46 3.72 -6.32 7.81
N ASN A 47 4.15 -6.33 9.08
CA ASN A 47 3.55 -5.48 10.12
C ASN A 47 3.66 -3.99 9.78
N THR A 48 4.80 -3.57 9.19
CA THR A 48 5.03 -2.18 8.81
C THR A 48 4.15 -1.78 7.62
N LEU A 49 4.02 -2.62 6.60
CA LEU A 49 3.14 -2.39 5.45
C LEU A 49 1.67 -2.39 5.86
N THR A 50 1.26 -3.30 6.74
CA THR A 50 -0.09 -3.34 7.29
C THR A 50 -0.40 -2.05 8.06
N ALA A 51 0.52 -1.58 8.91
CA ALA A 51 0.36 -0.30 9.59
C ALA A 51 0.30 0.87 8.60
N ALA A 52 1.19 0.91 7.60
CA ALA A 52 1.21 1.94 6.58
C ALA A 52 -0.11 2.00 5.78
N TRP A 53 -0.70 0.84 5.48
CA TRP A 53 -2.00 0.74 4.82
C TRP A 53 -3.14 1.25 5.71
N LEU A 54 -3.20 0.82 6.97
CA LEU A 54 -4.21 1.27 7.94
C LEU A 54 -4.16 2.79 8.17
N HIS A 55 -2.98 3.40 8.05
CA HIS A 55 -2.79 4.84 8.19
C HIS A 55 -2.89 5.63 6.87
N GLY A 56 -3.12 4.95 5.74
CA GLY A 56 -3.32 5.60 4.43
C GLY A 56 -2.05 6.08 3.74
N PHE A 57 -0.86 5.63 4.16
CA PHE A 57 0.41 5.93 3.48
C PHE A 57 0.62 5.09 2.22
N VAL A 58 0.09 3.86 2.23
CA VAL A 58 0.03 2.98 1.07
C VAL A 58 -1.40 2.56 0.80
N GLN A 59 -1.71 2.31 -0.47
CA GLN A 59 -2.90 1.61 -0.89
C GLN A 59 -2.57 0.13 -1.06
N ARG A 60 -3.58 -0.71 -0.81
CA ARG A 60 -3.53 -2.15 -1.07
C ARG A 60 -4.64 -2.53 -2.03
N ASP A 61 -4.27 -3.14 -3.15
CA ASP A 61 -5.20 -3.76 -4.10
C ASP A 61 -4.86 -5.25 -4.22
N ASN A 62 -5.76 -6.10 -3.75
CA ASN A 62 -5.52 -7.53 -3.54
C ASN A 62 -4.25 -7.76 -2.69
N ASP A 63 -3.18 -8.28 -3.31
CA ASP A 63 -1.91 -8.59 -2.67
C ASP A 63 -0.78 -7.63 -3.06
N LEU A 64 -1.11 -6.52 -3.73
CA LEU A 64 -0.17 -5.51 -4.15
C LEU A 64 -0.30 -4.24 -3.30
N TYR A 65 0.84 -3.68 -2.93
CA TYR A 65 0.96 -2.41 -2.21
C TYR A 65 1.53 -1.33 -3.14
N SER A 66 1.06 -0.10 -3.02
CA SER A 66 1.63 1.06 -3.72
C SER A 66 1.57 2.30 -2.85
N LEU A 67 2.51 3.24 -3.02
CA LEU A 67 2.42 4.54 -2.36
C LEU A 67 1.14 5.25 -2.78
N VAL A 68 0.50 5.94 -1.82
CA VAL A 68 -0.56 6.88 -2.17
C VAL A 68 0.12 8.07 -2.84
N GLU A 69 -0.05 8.22 -4.15
CA GLU A 69 0.34 9.45 -4.82
C GLU A 69 -0.46 10.59 -4.21
N ASP A 70 0.23 11.60 -3.70
CA ASP A 70 -0.37 12.86 -3.28
C ASP A 70 -0.83 13.58 -4.56
N VAL A 71 -1.94 13.12 -5.12
CA VAL A 71 -2.61 13.76 -6.26
C VAL A 71 -3.11 15.10 -5.72
N ARG A 72 -2.27 16.15 -5.88
CA ARG A 72 -2.79 17.51 -5.88
C ARG A 72 -3.93 17.54 -6.89
N PRO A 73 -5.14 17.97 -6.50
CA PRO A 73 -6.21 18.09 -7.48
C PRO A 73 -5.74 19.10 -8.55
N PRO A 74 -6.05 18.86 -9.84
CA PRO A 74 -5.81 19.88 -10.86
C PRO A 74 -6.50 21.17 -10.42
N PRO A 75 -5.86 22.34 -10.55
CA PRO A 75 -6.51 23.60 -10.20
C PRO A 75 -7.68 23.80 -11.18
N GLY A 76 -8.90 23.47 -10.76
CA GLY A 76 -10.13 23.77 -11.49
C GLY A 76 -11.06 22.60 -11.86
N GLY A 77 -10.96 21.42 -11.24
CA GLY A 77 -11.89 20.31 -11.51
C GLY A 77 -12.99 20.16 -10.47
N THR A 78 -14.24 20.49 -10.83
CA THR A 78 -15.43 20.40 -9.97
C THR A 78 -15.70 19.00 -9.42
N ASP A 79 -15.97 18.98 -8.12
CA ASP A 79 -16.58 17.95 -7.29
C ASP A 79 -17.66 17.10 -8.00
N ARG A 80 -17.41 15.79 -8.14
CA ARG A 80 -18.46 14.73 -8.02
C ARG A 80 -17.89 13.29 -8.10
N ARG A 81 -18.11 12.57 -6.98
CA ARG A 81 -18.41 11.13 -6.83
C ARG A 81 -17.22 10.18 -7.01
N THR A 82 -16.90 9.29 -6.06
CA THR A 82 -17.83 8.25 -5.58
C THR A 82 -17.33 7.61 -4.29
N ARG A 83 -18.15 7.62 -3.22
CA ARG A 83 -18.27 6.49 -2.26
C ARG A 83 -19.47 6.70 -1.34
N THR A 84 -20.62 6.16 -1.75
CA THR A 84 -21.63 5.67 -0.81
C THR A 84 -22.38 4.55 -1.53
N ASN A 85 -21.88 3.32 -1.41
CA ASN A 85 -22.69 2.13 -1.69
C ASN A 85 -23.60 1.93 -0.47
N SER A 86 -24.83 2.43 -0.56
CA SER A 86 -25.92 2.05 0.31
C SER A 86 -26.38 0.64 -0.06
N TYR A 87 -26.25 -0.28 0.89
CA TYR A 87 -27.03 -1.51 0.91
C TYR A 87 -28.53 -1.17 0.90
N THR A 88 -29.29 -1.99 0.16
CA THR A 88 -30.67 -2.44 0.41
C THR A 88 -31.62 -2.15 -0.76
N SER A 89 -31.94 -3.19 -1.52
CA SER A 89 -33.32 -3.45 -1.99
C SER A 89 -33.42 -4.84 -2.62
N TYR A 90 -33.81 -5.81 -1.81
CA TYR A 90 -34.57 -6.96 -2.30
C TYR A 90 -36.00 -6.50 -2.55
N ARG A 91 -36.42 -6.38 -3.81
CA ARG A 91 -37.79 -6.75 -4.22
C ARG A 91 -37.91 -6.73 -5.75
N ASN A 92 -37.90 -7.90 -6.33
CA ASN A 92 -38.41 -8.12 -7.67
C ASN A 92 -39.22 -9.42 -7.63
N ARG A 93 -40.54 -9.31 -7.80
CA ARG A 93 -41.25 -9.84 -8.97
C ARG A 93 -42.76 -9.73 -8.84
N HIS A 94 -43.32 -9.26 -9.94
CA HIS A 94 -44.70 -9.40 -10.39
C HIS A 94 -45.24 -10.83 -10.27
N ASN A 95 -46.53 -10.95 -9.95
CA ASN A 95 -47.54 -11.29 -10.95
C ASN A 95 -48.88 -10.63 -10.58
#